data_AF-A0A961CD89-F1
#
_entry.id   AF-A0A961CD89-F1
#
_cell.length_a   1.000
_cell.length_b   1.000
_cell.length_c   1.000
_cell.angle_alpha   90.00
_cell.angle_beta   90.00
_cell.angle_gamma   90.00
#
_symmetry.space_group_name_H-M   'P 1'
#
loop_
_entity.id
_entity.type
_entity.pdbx_description
1 polymer ?
#
loop_
_entity_poly.entity_id
_entity_poly.type
_entity_poly.pdbx_seq_one_letter_code
_entity_poly.pdbx_strand_id
1 'polypeptide(L)'
;RPAGDRLRSPEEVARGFNATEARVYEMFWQRTVAAQMTDATGETVVVRLGATTASGRDAAFSTSGTIIRHQGFRLVYIEDVDEGEDGDEQERQLPALAEGD
;
A
#
# COMPACT_ATOMS: atom_id res chain seq x y z
N ARG A 1 -16.77 -1.80 -17.29
CA ARG A 1 -16.59 -0.33 -17.32
C ARG A 1 -17.99 0.28 -17.16
N PRO A 2 -18.24 1.23 -16.25
CA PRO A 2 -19.57 1.81 -16.05
C PRO A 2 -20.09 2.49 -17.32
N ALA A 3 -21.41 2.50 -17.53
CA ALA A 3 -22.05 3.06 -18.73
C ALA A 3 -22.36 4.57 -18.57
N GLY A 4 -22.00 5.39 -19.57
CA GLY A 4 -22.29 6.83 -19.67
C GLY A 4 -21.05 7.71 -19.84
N ASP A 5 -21.19 8.87 -20.50
CA ASP A 5 -20.11 9.87 -20.72
C ASP A 5 -19.56 10.48 -19.41
N ARG A 6 -20.25 10.28 -18.29
CA ARG A 6 -19.86 10.79 -16.98
C ARG A 6 -20.10 9.74 -15.90
N LEU A 7 -19.08 9.50 -15.08
CA LEU A 7 -19.19 8.68 -13.88
C LEU A 7 -19.96 9.49 -12.82
N ARG A 8 -21.10 8.96 -12.38
CA ARG A 8 -21.82 9.50 -11.21
C ARG A 8 -20.98 9.27 -9.95
N SER A 9 -21.04 10.17 -8.98
CA SER A 9 -20.33 9.95 -7.71
C SER A 9 -21.00 8.82 -6.92
N PRO A 10 -20.25 8.11 -6.06
CA PRO A 10 -20.83 7.10 -5.18
C PRO A 10 -21.98 7.64 -4.33
N GLU A 11 -21.88 8.88 -3.85
CA GLU A 11 -22.94 9.56 -3.09
C GLU A 11 -24.23 9.78 -3.91
N GLU A 12 -24.11 10.11 -5.20
CA GLU A 12 -25.25 10.27 -6.09
C GLU A 12 -25.97 8.94 -6.33
N VAL A 13 -25.22 7.84 -6.45
CA VAL A 13 -25.77 6.50 -6.68
C VAL A 13 -26.34 5.90 -5.40
N ALA A 14 -25.71 6.11 -4.24
CA ALA A 14 -26.15 5.55 -2.97
C ALA A 14 -27.58 5.94 -2.58
N ARG A 15 -28.10 7.09 -3.05
CA ARG A 15 -29.48 7.53 -2.77
C ARG A 15 -30.57 6.69 -3.43
N GLY A 16 -30.24 5.89 -4.44
CA GLY A 16 -31.21 5.14 -5.24
C GLY A 16 -31.06 3.61 -5.17
N PHE A 17 -30.09 3.10 -4.42
CA PHE A 17 -29.72 1.68 -4.38
C PHE A 17 -29.63 1.19 -2.93
N ASN A 18 -29.69 -0.13 -2.73
CA ASN A 18 -29.44 -0.70 -1.41
C ASN A 18 -27.94 -0.60 -1.04
N ALA A 19 -27.61 -0.74 0.24
CA ALA A 19 -26.25 -0.54 0.74
C ALA A 19 -25.20 -1.44 0.06
N THR A 20 -25.56 -2.68 -0.28
CA THR A 20 -24.66 -3.64 -0.94
C THR A 20 -24.38 -3.22 -2.38
N GLU A 21 -25.41 -2.84 -3.12
CA GLU A 21 -25.29 -2.34 -4.50
C GLU A 21 -24.49 -1.04 -4.56
N ALA A 22 -24.71 -0.13 -3.61
CA ALA A 22 -23.94 1.10 -3.49
C ALA A 22 -22.45 0.81 -3.24
N ARG A 23 -22.13 -0.15 -2.35
CA ARG A 23 -20.75 -0.58 -2.08
C ARG A 23 -20.05 -1.18 -3.30
N VAL A 24 -20.76 -2.04 -4.04
CA VAL A 24 -20.22 -2.62 -5.27
C VAL A 24 -19.97 -1.54 -6.31
N TYR A 25 -20.88 -0.58 -6.46
CA TYR A 25 -20.68 0.57 -7.34
C TYR A 25 -19.47 1.41 -6.92
N GLU A 26 -19.35 1.72 -5.63
CA GLU A 26 -18.24 2.48 -5.06
C GLU A 26 -16.89 1.80 -5.34
N MET A 27 -16.78 0.49 -5.15
CA MET A 27 -15.58 -0.28 -5.46
C MET A 27 -15.17 -0.16 -6.94
N PHE A 28 -16.12 -0.33 -7.87
CA PHE A 28 -15.83 -0.17 -9.30
C PHE A 28 -15.48 1.27 -9.67
N TRP A 29 -16.13 2.24 -9.03
CA TRP A 29 -15.86 3.66 -9.22
C TRP A 29 -14.44 4.00 -8.77
N GLN A 30 -14.05 3.59 -7.55
CA GLN A 30 -12.71 3.80 -6.99
C GLN A 30 -11.64 3.20 -7.89
N ARG A 31 -11.82 1.95 -8.34
CA ARG A 31 -10.89 1.28 -9.27
C ARG A 31 -10.77 1.99 -10.62
N THR A 32 -11.87 2.57 -11.12
CA THR A 32 -11.88 3.30 -12.40
C THR A 32 -11.14 4.63 -12.28
N VAL A 33 -11.35 5.36 -11.18
CA VAL A 33 -10.67 6.63 -10.90
C VAL A 33 -9.17 6.38 -10.64
N ALA A 34 -8.84 5.40 -9.81
CA ALA A 34 -7.46 4.98 -9.52
C ALA A 34 -6.66 4.69 -10.79
N ALA A 35 -7.26 4.03 -11.78
CA ALA A 35 -6.60 3.71 -13.06
C ALA A 35 -6.25 4.94 -13.93
N GLN A 36 -6.72 6.13 -13.57
CA GLN A 36 -6.35 7.39 -14.23
C GLN A 36 -5.44 8.27 -13.37
N MET A 37 -5.13 7.82 -12.14
CA MET A 37 -4.24 8.53 -11.22
C MET A 37 -2.78 8.13 -11.47
N THR A 38 -1.88 8.97 -10.98
CA THR A 38 -0.43 8.68 -10.94
C THR A 38 -0.12 7.53 -10.00
N ASP A 39 0.97 6.82 -10.30
CA ASP A 39 1.47 5.73 -9.47
C ASP A 39 1.87 6.20 -8.06
N ALA A 40 1.79 5.26 -7.11
CA ALA A 40 2.41 5.43 -5.80
C ALA A 40 3.93 5.31 -5.95
N THR A 41 4.68 6.18 -5.29
CA THR A 41 6.15 6.12 -5.27
C THR A 41 6.65 6.05 -3.83
N GLY A 42 7.72 5.30 -3.62
CA GLY A 42 8.32 5.09 -2.32
C GLY A 42 9.77 4.63 -2.45
N GLU A 43 10.42 4.46 -1.31
CA GLU A 43 11.78 3.94 -1.21
C GLU A 43 11.80 2.76 -0.25
N THR A 44 12.38 1.65 -0.71
CA THR A 44 12.66 0.49 0.13
C THR A 44 14.13 0.46 0.49
N VAL A 45 14.41 0.45 1.79
CA VAL A 45 15.75 0.37 2.35
C VAL A 45 15.93 -1.00 3.00
N VAL A 46 17.07 -1.64 2.75
CA VAL A 46 17.44 -2.93 3.34
C VAL A 46 18.72 -2.73 4.14
N VAL A 47 18.67 -3.03 5.44
CA VAL A 47 19.79 -2.96 6.37
C VAL A 47 20.26 -4.37 6.70
N ARG A 48 21.58 -4.59 6.66
CA ARG A 48 22.21 -5.85 7.04
C ARG A 48 23.19 -5.58 8.18
N LEU A 49 23.07 -6.34 9.27
CA LEU A 49 23.94 -6.24 10.43
C LEU A 49 24.70 -7.55 10.62
N GLY A 50 26.03 -7.48 10.62
CA GLY A 50 26.89 -8.58 11.05
C GLY A 50 27.13 -8.50 12.55
N ALA A 51 27.10 -9.64 13.24
CA ALA A 51 27.41 -9.73 14.66
C ALA A 51 28.20 -11.01 14.95
N THR A 52 29.13 -10.95 15.89
CA THR A 52 29.77 -12.16 16.43
C THR A 52 29.08 -12.54 17.73
N THR A 53 28.60 -13.77 17.84
CA THR A 53 27.94 -14.27 19.05
C THR A 53 28.94 -14.40 20.19
N ALA A 54 28.44 -14.47 21.43
CA ALA A 54 29.28 -14.73 22.61
C ALA A 54 30.07 -16.05 22.53
N SER A 55 29.65 -16.99 21.67
CA SER A 55 30.36 -18.24 21.40
C SER A 55 31.37 -18.13 20.25
N GLY A 56 31.68 -16.93 19.74
CA GLY A 56 32.63 -16.70 18.66
C GLY A 56 32.15 -17.12 17.27
N ARG A 57 30.83 -17.22 17.05
CA ARG A 57 30.26 -17.56 15.74
C ARG A 57 29.76 -16.30 15.04
N ASP A 58 29.90 -16.24 13.72
CA ASP A 58 29.30 -15.15 12.95
C ASP A 58 27.79 -15.33 12.82
N ALA A 59 27.06 -14.24 12.99
CA ALA A 59 25.64 -14.11 12.82
C ALA A 59 25.35 -12.90 11.92
N ALA A 60 24.28 -12.99 11.13
CA ALA A 60 23.82 -11.91 10.30
C ALA A 60 22.33 -11.69 10.53
N PHE A 61 21.95 -10.42 10.65
CA PHE A 61 20.57 -9.97 10.73
C PHE A 61 20.27 -9.08 9.53
N SER A 62 19.03 -9.10 9.08
CA SER A 62 18.56 -8.20 8.03
C SER A 62 17.19 -7.68 8.37
N THR A 63 16.96 -6.40 8.08
CA THR A 63 15.64 -5.79 8.16
C THR A 63 15.43 -4.92 6.93
N SER A 64 14.19 -4.81 6.49
CA SER A 64 13.79 -3.94 5.40
C SER A 64 12.66 -3.04 5.85
N GLY A 65 12.62 -1.84 5.29
CA GLY A 65 11.55 -0.89 5.49
C GLY A 65 11.25 -0.15 4.21
N THR A 66 9.97 0.11 3.97
CA THR A 66 9.49 0.87 2.81
C THR A 66 8.84 2.15 3.32
N ILE A 67 9.22 3.29 2.75
CA ILE A 67 8.62 4.61 3.01
C ILE A 67 7.91 5.06 1.74
N ILE A 68 6.64 5.46 1.84
CA ILE A 68 5.85 5.91 0.70
C ILE A 68 6.00 7.43 0.60
N ARG A 69 6.63 7.91 -0.47
CA ARG A 69 6.78 9.36 -0.72
C ARG A 69 5.55 9.98 -1.36
N HIS A 70 4.86 9.21 -2.20
CA HIS A 70 3.69 9.66 -2.92
C HIS A 70 2.65 8.53 -2.94
N GLN A 71 1.45 8.80 -2.43
CA GLN A 71 0.40 7.79 -2.34
C GLN A 71 -0.25 7.49 -3.70
N GLY A 72 -0.30 8.45 -4.63
CA GLY A 72 -0.88 8.25 -5.96
C GLY A 72 -2.30 7.67 -5.90
N PHE A 73 -2.56 6.65 -6.70
CA PHE A 73 -3.85 5.95 -6.73
C PHE A 73 -4.29 5.35 -5.38
N ARG A 74 -3.36 5.09 -4.44
CA ARG A 74 -3.65 4.51 -3.11
C ARG A 74 -4.54 5.40 -2.24
N LEU A 75 -4.68 6.68 -2.57
CA LEU A 75 -5.62 7.58 -1.88
C LEU A 75 -7.10 7.21 -2.10
N VAL A 76 -7.41 6.56 -3.22
CA VAL A 76 -8.79 6.27 -3.64
C VAL A 76 -9.07 4.77 -3.65
N TYR A 77 -8.05 3.94 -3.82
CA TYR A 77 -8.20 2.50 -3.88
C TYR A 77 -6.96 1.81 -3.31
N ILE A 78 -7.17 0.95 -2.31
CA ILE A 78 -6.18 0.01 -1.80
C ILE A 78 -6.80 -1.38 -2.00
N GLU A 79 -6.04 -2.30 -2.57
CA GLU A 79 -6.45 -3.69 -2.65
C GLU A 79 -6.28 -4.30 -1.25
N ASP A 80 -7.34 -4.93 -0.72
CA ASP A 80 -7.22 -5.64 0.54
C ASP A 80 -6.21 -6.79 0.33
N VAL A 81 -5.16 -6.81 1.16
CA VAL A 81 -4.24 -7.94 1.26
C VAL A 81 -4.90 -9.07 2.04
N ASP A 82 -4.73 -10.30 1.57
CA ASP A 82 -5.29 -11.49 2.21
C ASP A 82 -4.80 -11.64 3.67
N GLU A 83 -5.69 -12.08 4.57
CA GLU A 83 -5.36 -12.30 5.98
C GLU A 83 -4.18 -13.28 6.14
N GLY A 84 -3.03 -12.77 6.57
CA GLY A 84 -1.83 -13.55 6.87
C GLY A 84 -0.62 -13.25 5.97
N GLU A 85 -0.81 -12.50 4.89
CA GLU A 85 0.29 -11.82 4.22
C GLU A 85 0.54 -10.51 4.98
N ASP A 86 1.57 -10.48 5.82
CA ASP A 86 2.17 -9.23 6.27
C ASP A 86 2.68 -8.52 5.02
N GLY A 87 1.79 -7.77 4.37
CA GLY A 87 2.05 -7.20 3.07
C GLY A 87 3.35 -6.42 3.10
N ASP A 88 4.21 -6.67 2.11
CA ASP A 88 5.38 -5.83 1.77
C ASP A 88 4.99 -4.34 1.60
N GLU A 89 3.69 -4.06 1.60
CA GLU A 89 3.03 -2.77 1.45
C GLU A 89 2.78 -2.00 2.76
N GLN A 90 3.03 -2.59 3.94
CA GLN A 90 2.99 -1.86 5.21
C GLN A 90 4.19 -0.92 5.30
N GLU A 91 3.90 0.38 5.44
CA GLU A 91 4.94 1.41 5.57
C GLU A 91 5.72 1.17 6.87
N ARG A 92 6.99 0.80 6.73
CA ARG A 92 7.91 0.53 7.85
C ARG A 92 9.07 1.49 7.74
N GLN A 93 9.05 2.51 8.60
CA GLN A 93 10.13 3.48 8.66
C GLN A 93 11.29 2.94 9.50
N LEU A 94 12.45 2.80 8.87
CA LEU A 94 13.70 2.50 9.59
C LEU A 94 14.36 3.79 10.08
N PRO A 95 15.10 3.75 11.21
CA PRO A 95 15.90 4.89 11.65
C PRO A 95 17.02 5.19 10.63
N ALA A 96 17.54 6.42 10.66
CA ALA A 96 18.71 6.77 9.87
C ALA A 96 19.94 6.04 10.42
N LEU A 97 20.66 5.33 9.55
CA LEU A 97 21.87 4.56 9.86
C LEU A 97 22.95 4.87 8.83
N ALA A 98 24.22 4.90 9.26
CA ALA A 98 25.38 4.97 8.39
C ALA A 98 26.06 3.59 8.25
N GLU A 99 26.90 3.43 7.23
CA GLU A 99 27.71 2.22 7.09
C GLU A 99 28.70 2.13 8.26
N GLY A 100 28.58 1.07 9.08
CA GLY A 100 29.45 0.80 10.22
C GLY A 100 28.90 1.19 11.60
N ASP A 101 27.68 1.72 11.68
CA ASP A 101 26.95 1.91 12.95
C ASP A 101 26.50 0.59 13.60
#